data_AF-A0A2T2Y781-F1
#
_entry.id   AF-A0A2T2Y781-F1
#
_cell.length_a   1.000
_cell.length_b   1.000
_cell.length_c   1.000
_cell.angle_alpha   90.00
_cell.angle_beta   90.00
_cell.angle_gamma   90.00
#
_symmetry.space_group_name_H-M   'P 1'
#
loop_
_entity.id
_entity.type
_entity.pdbx_description
1 polymer ?
#
loop_
_entity_poly.entity_id
_entity_poly.type
_entity_poly.pdbx_seq_one_letter_code
_entity_poly.pdbx_strand_id
1 'polypeptide(L)'
;MDILSFLLGLLAALAIIGIAFYWLKKIHTKRKLKQYRSNGLDSSLKDAKTLLNAADHLNAIDNNAIGAIWRARQCSEHASKNGEVYAIKGSWALKKKMMKVGPSGYLNDIPLPRSCGCYLTYIYNLRSLPDNMLTANTNKILKK
;
A
#
# COMPACT_ATOMS: atom_id res chain seq x y z
N MET A 1 11.43 -37.92 -53.44
CA MET A 1 11.76 -37.12 -52.25
C MET A 1 11.05 -37.76 -51.08
N ASP A 2 11.80 -38.27 -50.10
CA ASP A 2 11.22 -39.06 -49.03
C ASP A 2 10.46 -38.18 -48.04
N ILE A 3 9.18 -38.50 -47.83
CA ILE A 3 8.28 -37.79 -46.90
C ILE A 3 8.89 -37.73 -45.48
N LEU A 4 9.72 -38.72 -45.15
CA LEU A 4 10.47 -38.81 -43.90
C LEU A 4 11.50 -37.68 -43.70
N SER A 5 12.21 -37.25 -44.74
CA SER A 5 13.16 -36.13 -44.63
C SER A 5 12.44 -34.79 -44.49
N PHE A 6 11.23 -34.65 -45.05
CA PHE A 6 10.39 -33.47 -44.86
C PHE A 6 9.83 -33.37 -43.43
N LEU A 7 9.36 -34.50 -42.88
CA LEU A 7 8.85 -34.57 -41.51
C LEU A 7 9.93 -34.31 -40.44
N LEU A 8 11.15 -34.83 -40.65
CA LEU A 8 12.29 -34.52 -39.77
C LEU A 8 12.66 -33.04 -39.80
N GLY A 9 12.66 -32.42 -40.99
CA GLY A 9 12.92 -30.98 -41.13
C GLY A 9 11.90 -30.11 -40.39
N LEU A 10 10.62 -30.50 -40.43
CA LEU A 10 9.54 -29.77 -39.77
C LEU A 10 9.61 -29.87 -38.23
N LEU A 11 9.95 -31.05 -37.71
CA LEU A 11 10.19 -31.24 -36.26
C LEU A 11 11.38 -30.42 -35.76
N ALA A 12 12.47 -30.38 -36.53
CA ALA A 12 13.63 -29.56 -36.18
C ALA A 12 13.30 -28.06 -36.16
N ALA A 13 12.52 -27.57 -37.14
CA ALA A 13 12.09 -26.18 -37.18
C ALA A 13 11.21 -25.80 -35.98
N LEU A 14 10.26 -26.65 -35.60
CA LEU A 14 9.39 -26.40 -34.43
C LEU A 14 10.17 -26.42 -33.12
N ALA A 15 11.16 -27.30 -32.98
CA ALA A 15 12.04 -27.32 -31.82
C ALA A 15 12.85 -26.01 -31.68
N ILE A 16 13.40 -25.51 -32.78
CA ILE A 16 14.17 -24.25 -32.80
C ILE A 16 13.26 -23.06 -32.43
N ILE A 17 12.04 -22.99 -32.97
CA ILE A 17 11.06 -21.95 -32.65
C ILE A 17 10.68 -22.01 -31.16
N GLY A 18 10.44 -23.22 -30.62
CA GLY A 18 10.13 -23.41 -29.20
C GLY A 18 11.26 -22.95 -28.28
N ILE A 19 12.51 -23.26 -28.62
CA ILE A 19 13.70 -22.82 -27.88
C ILE A 19 13.85 -21.29 -27.96
N ALA A 20 13.70 -20.69 -29.14
CA ALA A 20 13.76 -19.24 -29.31
C ALA A 20 12.70 -18.53 -28.46
N PHE A 21 11.47 -19.03 -28.45
CA PHE A 21 10.38 -18.48 -27.65
C PHE A 21 10.65 -18.58 -26.14
N TYR A 22 11.21 -19.71 -25.69
CA TYR A 22 11.62 -19.89 -24.29
C TYR A 22 12.71 -18.88 -23.87
N TRP A 23 13.72 -18.67 -24.71
CA TRP A 23 14.78 -17.69 -24.46
C TRP A 23 14.26 -16.25 -24.45
N LEU A 24 13.39 -15.88 -25.38
CA LEU A 24 12.74 -14.56 -25.40
C LEU A 24 11.95 -14.32 -24.10
N LYS A 25 11.13 -15.29 -23.68
CA LYS A 25 10.39 -15.18 -22.41
C LYS A 25 11.33 -15.00 -21.22
N LYS A 26 12.43 -15.77 -21.15
CA LYS A 26 13.44 -15.67 -20.09
C LYS A 26 14.13 -14.29 -20.07
N ILE A 27 14.44 -13.73 -21.24
CA ILE A 27 15.04 -12.39 -21.38
C ILE A 27 14.05 -11.31 -20.95
N HIS A 28 12.78 -11.39 -21.37
CA HIS A 28 11.74 -10.44 -20.96
C HIS A 28 11.52 -10.43 -19.44
N THR A 29 11.45 -11.61 -18.81
CA THR A 29 11.33 -11.72 -17.35
C THR A 29 12.53 -11.11 -16.63
N LYS A 30 13.77 -11.33 -17.13
CA LYS A 30 14.98 -10.75 -16.55
C LYS A 30 15.05 -9.22 -16.71
N ARG A 31 14.55 -8.66 -17.81
CA ARG A 31 14.51 -7.19 -18.04
C ARG A 31 13.56 -6.48 -17.08
N LYS A 32 12.37 -7.04 -16.82
CA LYS A 32 11.40 -6.48 -15.86
C LYS A 32 11.94 -6.35 -14.43
N LEU A 33 12.97 -7.11 -14.07
CA LEU A 33 13.58 -7.08 -12.73
C LEU A 33 14.75 -6.10 -12.60
N LYS A 34 15.41 -5.69 -13.70
CA LYS A 34 16.55 -4.75 -13.63
C LYS A 34 16.11 -3.31 -13.35
N GLN A 35 14.95 -2.90 -13.86
CA GLN A 35 14.42 -1.53 -13.69
C GLN A 35 14.17 -1.15 -12.22
N TYR A 36 13.86 -2.14 -11.38
CA TYR A 36 13.59 -1.94 -9.95
C TYR A 36 14.73 -2.39 -9.03
N ARG A 37 15.89 -2.76 -9.60
CA ARG A 37 17.03 -3.24 -8.81
C ARG A 37 17.71 -2.03 -8.17
N SER A 38 17.65 -1.93 -6.83
CA SER A 38 18.30 -0.86 -6.08
C SER A 38 19.82 -1.02 -6.19
N ASN A 39 20.43 -0.28 -7.11
CA ASN A 39 21.88 -0.12 -7.14
C ASN A 39 22.24 1.03 -6.18
N GLY A 40 22.42 0.74 -4.89
CA GLY A 40 22.98 1.69 -3.91
C GLY A 40 22.19 2.98 -3.63
N LEU A 41 20.90 3.03 -3.99
CA LEU A 41 20.01 4.21 -3.89
C LEU A 41 19.18 4.24 -2.58
N ASP A 42 19.67 3.62 -1.51
CA ASP A 42 18.86 3.42 -0.30
C ASP A 42 18.46 4.74 0.36
N SER A 43 19.30 5.79 0.29
CA SER A 43 18.98 7.14 0.77
C SER A 43 17.87 7.79 -0.06
N SER A 44 18.00 7.82 -1.39
CA SER A 44 16.97 8.38 -2.27
C SER A 44 15.64 7.64 -2.15
N LEU A 45 15.67 6.32 -1.98
CA LEU A 45 14.47 5.52 -1.75
C LEU A 45 13.84 5.83 -0.39
N LYS A 46 14.67 6.01 0.65
CA LYS A 46 14.24 6.42 2.00
C LYS A 46 13.51 7.75 1.95
N ASP A 47 14.08 8.73 1.25
CA ASP A 47 13.53 10.07 1.10
C ASP A 47 12.23 10.04 0.31
N ALA A 48 12.20 9.32 -0.83
CA ALA A 48 11.01 9.15 -1.64
C ALA A 48 9.84 8.52 -0.84
N LYS A 49 10.10 7.46 -0.05
CA LYS A 49 9.08 6.85 0.81
C LYS A 49 8.54 7.83 1.87
N THR A 50 9.44 8.60 2.47
CA THR A 50 9.07 9.60 3.49
C THR A 50 8.21 10.70 2.88
N LEU A 51 8.59 11.22 1.71
CA LEU A 51 7.81 12.21 0.96
C LEU A 51 6.46 11.66 0.52
N LEU A 52 6.40 10.41 0.04
CA LEU A 52 5.15 9.78 -0.37
C LEU A 52 4.17 9.66 0.80
N ASN A 53 4.62 9.22 1.98
CA ASN A 53 3.77 9.12 3.18
C ASN A 53 3.29 10.50 3.66
N ALA A 54 4.13 11.53 3.56
CA ALA A 54 3.73 12.90 3.88
C ALA A 54 2.71 13.46 2.88
N ALA A 55 2.93 13.24 1.58
CA ALA A 55 2.01 13.67 0.53
C ALA A 55 0.65 12.96 0.64
N ASP A 56 0.65 11.65 0.89
CA ASP A 56 -0.58 10.88 1.13
C ASP A 56 -1.35 11.40 2.35
N HIS A 57 -0.65 11.78 3.42
CA HIS A 57 -1.26 12.41 4.58
C HIS A 57 -1.93 13.75 4.28
N LEU A 58 -1.24 14.64 3.56
CA LEU A 58 -1.78 15.93 3.15
C LEU A 58 -3.01 15.74 2.26
N ASN A 59 -2.89 14.89 1.24
CA ASN A 59 -4.00 14.57 0.35
C ASN A 59 -5.20 13.98 1.11
N ALA A 60 -4.97 13.13 2.11
CA ALA A 60 -6.05 12.58 2.92
C ALA A 60 -6.76 13.65 3.77
N ILE A 61 -6.01 14.58 4.38
CA ILE A 61 -6.59 15.70 5.13
C ILE A 61 -7.42 16.58 4.21
N ASP A 62 -6.89 16.93 3.03
CA ASP A 62 -7.58 17.76 2.03
C ASP A 62 -8.88 17.09 1.54
N ASN A 63 -8.88 15.76 1.47
CA ASN A 63 -10.07 14.94 1.16
C ASN A 63 -10.94 14.60 2.38
N ASN A 64 -10.83 15.37 3.47
CA ASN A 64 -11.67 15.26 4.68
C ASN A 64 -11.58 13.93 5.43
N ALA A 65 -10.40 13.30 5.46
CA ALA A 65 -10.15 12.16 6.35
C ALA A 65 -10.43 12.53 7.82
N ILE A 66 -11.07 11.60 8.54
CA ILE A 66 -11.47 11.78 9.95
C ILE A 66 -10.58 11.02 10.93
N GLY A 67 -9.88 10.00 10.44
CA GLY A 67 -8.94 9.19 11.20
C GLY A 67 -8.00 8.40 10.27
N ALA A 68 -7.07 7.67 10.86
CA ALA A 68 -6.16 6.81 10.12
C ALA A 68 -5.84 5.54 10.92
N ILE A 69 -5.64 4.44 10.21
CA ILE A 69 -5.19 3.16 10.76
C ILE A 69 -3.71 3.02 10.44
N TRP A 70 -2.89 2.76 11.46
CA TRP A 70 -1.47 2.47 11.26
C TRP A 70 -1.28 1.05 10.76
N ARG A 71 -0.59 0.88 9.63
CA ARG A 71 -0.27 -0.44 9.07
C ARG A 71 1.24 -0.64 9.09
N ALA A 72 1.70 -1.54 9.96
CA ALA A 72 3.10 -1.92 10.00
C ALA A 72 3.35 -3.07 9.01
N ARG A 73 4.23 -2.85 8.04
CA ARG A 73 4.66 -3.89 7.09
C ARG A 73 6.17 -4.04 7.17
N GLN A 74 6.63 -5.24 7.55
CA GLN A 74 8.06 -5.57 7.63
C GLN A 74 8.87 -4.62 8.52
N CYS A 75 8.23 -4.06 9.57
CA CYS A 75 8.86 -3.17 10.53
C CYS A 75 8.63 -3.71 11.94
N SER A 76 9.68 -4.19 12.59
CA SER A 76 9.63 -4.67 13.98
C SER A 76 9.41 -3.53 14.97
N GLU A 77 10.05 -2.38 14.75
CA GLU A 77 9.98 -1.21 15.65
C GLU A 77 8.57 -0.66 15.85
N HIS A 78 7.73 -0.73 14.81
CA HIS A 78 6.36 -0.20 14.84
C HIS A 78 5.31 -1.31 14.81
N ALA A 79 5.69 -2.57 15.04
CA ALA A 79 4.78 -3.70 15.03
C ALA A 79 3.66 -3.53 16.07
N SER A 80 3.95 -2.93 17.23
CA SER A 80 2.98 -2.65 18.29
C SER A 80 1.86 -1.71 17.86
N LYS A 81 2.14 -0.77 16.93
CA LYS A 81 1.16 0.20 16.43
C LYS A 81 0.24 -0.39 15.37
N ASN A 82 0.50 -1.59 14.88
CA ASN A 82 -0.23 -2.15 13.76
C ASN A 82 -1.72 -2.34 14.10
N GLY A 83 -2.59 -1.70 13.32
CA GLY A 83 -4.03 -1.73 13.51
C GLY A 83 -4.56 -0.65 14.45
N GLU A 84 -3.71 0.13 15.11
CA GLU A 84 -4.15 1.24 15.94
C GLU A 84 -4.84 2.31 15.10
N VAL A 85 -5.96 2.82 15.61
CA VAL A 85 -6.75 3.86 14.97
C VAL A 85 -6.49 5.19 15.67
N TYR A 86 -6.08 6.18 14.89
CA TYR A 86 -5.75 7.52 15.33
C TYR A 86 -6.78 8.52 14.82
N ALA A 87 -7.11 9.52 15.63
CA ALA A 87 -7.95 10.65 15.24
C ALA A 87 -7.14 11.69 14.46
N ILE A 88 -7.73 12.31 13.43
CA ILE A 88 -7.12 13.46 12.75
C ILE A 88 -7.67 14.74 13.38
N LYS A 89 -6.77 15.63 13.87
CA LYS A 89 -7.16 16.90 14.48
C LYS A 89 -7.91 17.77 13.47
N GLY A 90 -8.94 18.47 13.94
CA GLY A 90 -9.71 19.40 13.11
C GLY A 90 -10.66 18.75 12.10
N SER A 91 -10.80 17.41 12.11
CA SER A 91 -11.73 16.72 11.24
C SER A 91 -13.18 17.14 11.48
N TRP A 92 -14.00 17.08 10.43
CA TRP A 92 -15.41 17.48 10.51
C TRP A 92 -16.19 16.63 11.52
N ALA A 93 -15.84 15.35 11.67
CA ALA A 93 -16.52 14.42 12.58
C ALA A 93 -16.29 14.80 14.06
N LEU A 94 -15.09 15.25 14.42
CA LEU A 94 -14.80 15.80 15.74
C LEU A 94 -15.53 17.14 15.95
N LYS A 95 -15.47 18.05 14.96
CA LYS A 95 -16.17 19.35 15.03
C LYS A 95 -17.68 19.20 15.25
N LYS A 96 -18.31 18.22 14.59
CA LYS A 96 -19.73 17.91 14.73
C LYS A 96 -20.07 17.03 15.94
N LYS A 97 -19.10 16.71 16.81
CA LYS A 97 -19.27 15.82 17.97
C LYS A 97 -19.87 14.45 17.59
N MET A 98 -19.56 13.96 16.39
CA MET A 98 -19.98 12.63 15.92
C MET A 98 -18.94 11.56 16.22
N MET A 99 -17.69 12.00 16.37
CA MET A 99 -16.55 11.19 16.75
C MET A 99 -15.93 11.74 18.05
N LYS A 100 -15.27 10.88 18.80
CA LYS A 100 -14.36 11.22 19.91
C LYS A 100 -12.98 10.61 19.66
N VAL A 101 -11.99 11.11 20.39
CA VAL A 101 -10.62 10.62 20.28
C VAL A 101 -10.54 9.20 20.84
N GLY A 102 -9.88 8.31 20.10
CA GLY A 102 -9.63 6.94 20.53
C GLY A 102 -8.47 6.83 21.53
N PRO A 103 -8.20 5.63 22.06
CA PRO A 103 -7.11 5.40 23.01
C PRO A 103 -5.72 5.74 22.43
N SER A 104 -5.52 5.55 21.13
CA SER A 104 -4.26 5.87 20.44
C SER A 104 -4.03 7.39 20.27
N GLY A 105 -5.01 8.23 20.62
CA GLY A 105 -4.87 9.68 20.53
C GLY A 105 -4.99 10.24 19.11
N TYR A 106 -4.27 11.32 18.85
CA TYR A 106 -4.26 12.00 17.55
C TYR A 106 -3.06 11.58 16.70
N LEU A 107 -3.29 11.41 15.40
CA LEU A 107 -2.21 11.15 14.44
C LEU A 107 -1.22 12.32 14.40
N ASN A 108 -1.71 13.56 14.53
CA ASN A 108 -0.90 14.78 14.51
C ASN A 108 0.13 14.85 15.66
N ASP A 109 -0.04 14.07 16.72
CA ASP A 109 0.83 14.09 17.90
C ASP A 109 1.96 13.05 17.79
N ILE A 110 1.97 12.25 16.73
CA ILE A 110 3.00 11.24 16.47
C ILE A 110 3.66 11.47 15.11
N PRO A 111 4.94 11.08 14.94
CA PRO A 111 5.58 11.15 13.64
C PRO A 111 4.92 10.17 12.66
N LEU A 112 4.66 10.64 11.44
CA LEU A 112 4.18 9.80 10.34
C LEU A 112 5.20 8.71 10.01
N PRO A 113 4.75 7.58 9.41
CA PRO A 113 5.64 6.58 8.87
C PRO A 113 6.68 7.19 7.92
N ARG A 114 7.96 6.91 8.16
CA ARG A 114 9.06 7.34 7.28
C ARG A 114 9.41 6.21 6.31
N SER A 115 10.64 5.73 6.35
CA SER A 115 11.16 4.75 5.40
C SER A 115 10.93 3.29 5.77
N CYS A 116 10.38 3.02 6.96
CA CYS A 116 10.30 1.69 7.55
C CYS A 116 9.25 0.76 6.91
N GLY A 117 8.62 1.14 5.81
CA GLY A 117 7.60 0.33 5.12
C GLY A 117 6.21 0.37 5.76
N CYS A 118 6.08 1.00 6.93
CA CYS A 118 4.78 1.34 7.50
C CYS A 118 4.06 2.37 6.62
N TYR A 119 2.73 2.30 6.62
CA TYR A 119 1.87 3.23 5.90
C TYR A 119 0.58 3.46 6.69
N LEU A 120 -0.20 4.46 6.29
CA LEU A 120 -1.47 4.79 6.91
C LEU A 120 -2.62 4.42 5.98
N THR A 121 -3.71 3.92 6.56
CA THR A 121 -4.98 3.74 5.84
C THR A 121 -5.98 4.74 6.38
N TYR A 122 -6.36 5.72 5.57
CA TYR A 122 -7.23 6.81 5.99
C TYR A 122 -8.70 6.41 6.02
N ILE A 123 -9.42 6.92 7.02
CA ILE A 123 -10.84 6.71 7.24
C ILE A 123 -11.56 8.01 6.86
N TYR A 124 -12.57 7.91 5.99
CA TYR A 124 -13.32 9.06 5.48
C TYR A 124 -14.79 9.08 5.93
N ASN A 125 -15.27 8.00 6.53
CA ASN A 125 -16.67 7.84 6.91
C ASN A 125 -16.78 7.31 8.35
N LEU A 126 -17.89 7.62 9.01
CA LEU A 126 -18.12 7.26 10.41
C LEU A 126 -18.29 5.74 10.61
N ARG A 127 -18.81 5.00 9.62
CA ARG A 127 -19.05 3.54 9.75
C ARG A 127 -17.77 2.72 9.79
N SER A 128 -16.68 3.26 9.26
CA SER A 128 -15.36 2.65 9.28
C SER A 128 -14.57 2.98 10.55
N LEU A 129 -15.09 3.83 11.45
CA LEU A 129 -14.48 4.06 12.76
C LEU A 129 -14.85 2.93 13.72
N PRO A 130 -13.96 2.59 14.67
CA PRO A 130 -14.30 1.67 15.74
C PRO A 130 -15.36 2.27 16.69
N ASP A 131 -16.20 1.42 17.26
CA ASP A 131 -17.32 1.82 18.14
C ASP A 131 -16.87 2.70 19.32
N ASN A 132 -15.65 2.48 19.83
CA ASN A 132 -15.06 3.25 20.91
C ASN A 132 -14.65 4.68 20.50
N MET A 133 -14.65 5.01 19.21
CA MET A 133 -14.41 6.37 18.69
C MET A 133 -15.69 7.06 18.22
N LEU A 134 -16.82 6.33 18.20
CA LEU A 134 -18.13 6.91 17.91
C LEU A 134 -18.79 7.42 19.18
N THR A 135 -19.57 8.50 19.06
CA THR A 135 -20.41 8.95 20.17
C THR A 135 -21.68 8.11 20.25
N ALA A 136 -22.33 8.09 21.42
CA ALA A 136 -23.57 7.34 21.63
C ALA A 136 -24.68 7.76 20.65
N ASN A 137 -24.78 9.05 20.33
CA ASN A 137 -25.75 9.56 19.36
C ASN A 137 -25.44 9.04 17.95
N THR A 138 -24.18 9.13 17.52
CA THR A 138 -23.77 8.64 16.20
C THR A 138 -23.97 7.14 16.05
N ASN A 139 -23.66 6.35 17.08
CA ASN A 139 -23.93 4.92 17.08
C ASN A 139 -25.42 4.59 16.87
N LYS A 140 -26.32 5.37 17.48
CA LYS A 140 -27.78 5.22 17.26
C LYS A 140 -28.19 5.54 15.82
N ILE A 141 -27.61 6.59 15.23
CA ILE A 141 -27.91 7.01 13.85
C ILE A 141 -27.40 5.97 12.84
N LEU A 142 -26.23 5.38 13.07
CA LEU A 142 -25.60 4.46 12.12
C LEU A 142 -26.17 3.03 12.17
N LYS A 143 -26.73 2.61 13.31
CA LYS A 143 -27.34 1.29 13.51
C LYS A 143 -28.83 1.25 13.13
N LYS A 144 -29.38 2.39 12.74
CA LYS A 144 -30.75 2.53 12.21
C LYS A 144 -30.74 2.36 10.70
#